data_AF-A0AA41V8D0-F1
#
_entry.id   AF-A0AA41V8D0-F1
#
_cell.length_a   1.000
_cell.length_b   1.000
_cell.length_c   1.000
_cell.angle_alpha   90.00
_cell.angle_beta   90.00
_cell.angle_gamma   90.00
#
_symmetry.space_group_name_H-M   'P 1'
#
loop_
_entity.id
_entity.type
_entity.pdbx_description
1 polymer ?
#
loop_
_entity_poly.entity_id
_entity_poly.type
_entity_poly.pdbx_seq_one_letter_code
_entity_poly.pdbx_strand_id
1 'polypeptide(L)' 'MASAQQLVLDLCNPDLRENDLLDLSKKRERFQDLAPLLWNSFGTIAALFQRVASHPDTRTLFLN' A
#
# COMPACT_ATOMS: atom_id res chain seq x y z
N MET A 1 0.03 0.26 -19.68
CA MET A 1 0.56 -0.50 -18.52
C MET A 1 0.84 0.51 -17.43
N ALA A 2 0.20 0.42 -16.27
CA ALA A 2 0.45 1.36 -15.16
C ALA A 2 1.84 1.09 -14.56
N SER A 3 2.65 2.14 -14.41
CA SER A 3 3.98 2.06 -13.80
C SER A 3 3.88 1.93 -12.28
N ALA A 4 4.88 1.32 -11.64
CA ALA A 4 4.91 1.18 -10.18
C ALA A 4 4.72 2.52 -9.44
N GLN A 5 5.28 3.60 -9.96
CA GLN A 5 5.10 4.96 -9.42
C GLN A 5 3.64 5.40 -9.37
N GLN A 6 2.86 5.07 -10.40
CA GLN A 6 1.45 5.46 -10.49
C GLN A 6 0.63 4.71 -9.45
N LEU A 7 0.80 3.39 -9.34
CA LEU A 7 0.17 2.56 -8.31
C LEU A 7 0.50 3.10 -6.91
N VAL A 8 1.76 3.46 -6.68
CA VAL A 8 2.26 3.99 -5.42
C VAL A 8 1.64 5.36 -5.08
N LEU A 9 1.36 6.19 -6.07
CA LEU A 9 0.65 7.46 -5.92
C LEU A 9 -0.83 7.22 -5.61
N ASP A 10 -1.45 6.30 -6.34
CA ASP A 10 -2.87 5.96 -6.21
C ASP A 10 -3.17 5.23 -4.90
N LEU A 11 -2.17 4.61 -4.25
CA LEU A 11 -2.27 4.11 -2.87
C LEU A 11 -2.63 5.21 -1.85
N CYS A 12 -2.33 6.47 -2.13
CA CYS A 12 -2.78 7.57 -1.28
C CYS A 12 -4.30 7.81 -1.38
N ASN A 13 -4.92 7.48 -2.51
CA ASN A 13 -6.35 7.62 -2.72
C ASN A 13 -7.12 6.41 -2.13
N PRO A 14 -7.96 6.59 -1.10
CA PRO A 14 -8.64 5.47 -0.44
C PRO A 14 -9.49 4.61 -1.37
N ASP A 15 -10.12 5.19 -2.40
CA ASP A 15 -10.99 4.45 -3.33
C ASP A 15 -10.22 3.53 -4.27
N LEU A 16 -9.00 3.93 -4.67
CA LEU A 16 -8.17 3.17 -5.60
C LEU A 16 -7.18 2.25 -4.87
N ARG A 17 -6.83 2.62 -3.62
CA ARG A 17 -5.85 1.93 -2.78
C ARG A 17 -6.05 0.43 -2.74
N GLU A 18 -7.27 -0.09 -2.64
CA GLU A 18 -7.52 -1.53 -2.58
C GLU A 18 -7.20 -2.26 -3.89
N ASN A 19 -7.61 -1.68 -5.01
CA ASN A 19 -7.36 -2.23 -6.33
C ASN A 19 -5.87 -2.19 -6.65
N ASP A 20 -5.22 -1.05 -6.39
CA ASP A 20 -3.81 -0.86 -6.67
C ASP A 20 -2.90 -1.68 -5.77
N LEU A 21 -3.25 -1.87 -4.48
CA LEU A 21 -2.51 -2.80 -3.61
C LEU A 21 -2.59 -4.24 -4.12
N LEU A 22 -3.75 -4.66 -4.60
CA LEU A 22 -3.93 -5.99 -5.14
C LEU A 22 -3.09 -6.17 -6.41
N ASP A 23 -3.09 -5.17 -7.29
CA ASP A 23 -2.28 -5.17 -8.51
C ASP A 23 -0.77 -5.14 -8.21
N LEU A 24 -0.36 -4.33 -7.23
CA LEU A 24 1.02 -4.20 -6.76
C LEU A 24 1.50 -5.49 -6.08
N SER A 25 0.63 -6.16 -5.32
CA SER A 25 0.90 -7.48 -4.72
C SER A 25 1.13 -8.54 -5.81
N LYS A 26 0.28 -8.59 -6.83
CA LYS A 26 0.42 -9.51 -7.98
C LYS A 26 1.69 -9.26 -8.79
N LYS A 27 2.14 -8.00 -8.85
CA LYS A 27 3.31 -7.59 -9.64
C LYS A 27 4.58 -7.44 -8.80
N ARG A 28 4.55 -7.74 -7.49
CA ARG A 28 5.70 -7.54 -6.58
C ARG A 28 6.96 -8.28 -7.02
N GLU A 29 6.82 -9.45 -7.65
CA GLU A 29 7.96 -10.23 -8.17
C GLU A 29 8.56 -9.63 -9.45
N ARG A 30 7.76 -8.89 -10.24
CA ARG A 30 8.24 -8.18 -11.43
C ARG A 30 8.96 -6.88 -11.11
N PHE A 31 8.64 -6.27 -9.98
CA PHE A 31 9.24 -5.01 -9.57
C PHE A 31 10.35 -5.29 -8.54
N GLN A 32 11.54 -5.66 -9.00
CA GLN A 32 12.71 -5.84 -8.11
C GLN A 32 13.09 -4.54 -7.39
N ASP A 33 12.84 -3.38 -8.02
CA ASP A 33 13.10 -2.06 -7.43
C ASP A 33 11.91 -1.50 -6.65
N LEU A 34 10.87 -2.30 -6.39
CA LEU A 34 9.65 -1.84 -5.70
C LEU A 34 9.92 -1.40 -4.27
N ALA A 35 10.82 -2.08 -3.56
CA ALA A 35 11.11 -1.77 -2.17
C ALA A 35 11.73 -0.37 -2.01
N PRO A 36 12.78 0.01 -2.77
CA PRO A 36 13.25 1.39 -2.82
C PRO A 36 12.16 2.38 -3.27
N LEU A 37 11.32 2.00 -4.22
CA LEU A 37 10.25 2.86 -4.75
C LEU A 37 9.18 3.17 -3.72
N LEU A 38 8.74 2.16 -2.97
CA LEU A 38 7.79 2.29 -1.87
C LEU A 38 8.36 3.11 -0.73
N TRP A 39 9.67 2.95 -0.43
CA TRP A 39 10.35 3.67 0.65
C TRP A 39 10.60 5.15 0.33
N ASN A 40 11.00 5.46 -0.90
CA ASN A 40 11.24 6.83 -1.33
C ASN A 40 9.95 7.58 -1.70
N SER A 41 8.83 6.87 -1.82
CA SER A 41 7.54 7.51 -2.09
C SER A 41 6.92 8.10 -0.84
N PHE A 42 6.38 9.31 -0.99
CA PHE A 42 5.74 10.04 0.09
C PHE A 42 4.38 9.43 0.47
N GLY A 43 4.21 9.08 1.74
CA GLY A 43 2.91 8.65 2.28
C GLY A 43 2.50 7.21 1.97
N THR A 44 3.18 6.50 1.07
CA THR A 44 2.81 5.13 0.70
C THR A 44 2.96 4.14 1.86
N ILE A 45 4.07 4.20 2.60
CA ILE A 45 4.27 3.39 3.82
C ILE A 45 3.24 3.77 4.90
N ALA A 46 2.93 5.06 5.05
CA ALA A 46 1.94 5.51 6.02
C ALA A 46 0.53 5.02 5.66
N ALA A 47 0.17 5.03 4.37
CA ALA A 47 -1.11 4.52 3.86
C ALA A 47 -1.26 3.00 4.07
N LEU A 48 -0.17 2.25 3.89
CA LEU A 48 -0.10 0.82 4.21
C LEU A 48 -0.26 0.58 5.71
N PHE A 49 0.47 1.33 6.53
CA PHE A 49 0.41 1.19 7.98
C PHE A 49 -0.96 1.57 8.55
N GLN A 50 -1.55 2.65 8.05
CA GLN A 50 -2.92 3.04 8.39
C GLN A 50 -3.92 1.95 8.05
N ARG A 51 -3.72 1.18 6.97
CA ARG A 51 -4.62 0.07 6.61
C ARG A 51 -4.57 -1.07 7.63
N VAL A 52 -3.39 -1.39 8.13
CA VAL A 52 -3.22 -2.38 9.20
C VAL A 52 -3.82 -1.85 10.50
N ALA A 53 -3.57 -0.58 10.84
CA ALA A 53 -4.12 0.04 12.04
C ALA A 53 -5.64 0.26 11.99
N SER A 54 -6.22 0.45 10.80
CA SER A 54 -7.66 0.64 10.60
C SER A 54 -8.43 -0.67 10.57
N HIS A 55 -7.76 -1.82 10.43
CA HIS A 55 -8.44 -3.11 10.43
C HIS A 55 -9.08 -3.36 11.82
N PRO A 56 -10.39 -3.65 11.87
CA PRO A 56 -11.09 -3.83 13.13
C PRO A 56 -10.54 -5.01 13.94
N ASP A 57 -10.07 -6.09 13.29
CA ASP A 57 -9.44 -7.24 13.95
C ASP A 57 -8.18 -6.90 14.75
N THR A 58 -7.41 -5.92 14.29
CA THR A 58 -6.19 -5.48 14.98
C THR A 58 -6.51 -4.48 16.09
N ARG A 59 -7.63 -3.77 15.97
CA ARG A 59 -8.07 -2.74 16.92
C ARG A 59 -8.68 -3.34 18.18
N THR A 60 -9.29 -4.52 18.10
CA THR A 60 -9.78 -5.27 19.28
C THR A 60 -8.67 -5.73 20.20
N LEU A 61 -7.46 -6.01 19.68
CA LEU A 61 -6.30 -6.40 20.49
C LEU A 61 -5.69 -5.24 21.30
N PHE A 62 -5.94 -3.99 20.89
CA PHE A 62 -5.45 -2.80 21.61
C PHE A 62 -6.49 -2.19 22.57
N LEU A 63 -7.75 -2.65 22.52
CA LEU A 63 -8.84 -2.17 23.36
C LEU A 63 -9.25 -3.14 24.48
N ASN A 64 -8.48 -4.21 24.72
CA ASN A 64 -8.70 -5.16 25.82
C ASN A 64 -7.51 -5.21 26.78
#